data_AF-A0A0V0YY25-F1
#
_entry.id   AF-A0A0V0YY25-F1
#
_cell.length_a   1.000
_cell.length_b   1.000
_cell.length_c   1.000
_cell.angle_alpha   90.00
_cell.angle_beta   90.00
_cell.angle_gamma   90.00
#
_symmetry.space_group_name_H-M   'P 1'
#
loop_
_entity.id
_entity.type
_entity.pdbx_description
1 polymer ?
#
loop_
_entity_poly.entity_id
_entity_poly.type
_entity_poly.pdbx_seq_one_letter_code
_entity_poly.pdbx_strand_id
1 'polypeptide(L)'
;LDNETVGGIILGGLPIEFQPLILGIQGSNQKITVEFIKGLLLQNNVQQLVSPLPKDENCALVSQSAKEKVKERCNRRCFKCKQTGHILAKCPF
;
A
#
# COMPACT_ATOMS: atom_id res chain seq x y z
N LEU A 1 -12.22 29.53 1.67
CA LEU A 1 -11.17 28.54 1.97
C LEU A 1 -11.13 27.57 0.80
N ASP A 2 -10.04 27.55 0.05
CA ASP A 2 -9.85 26.66 -1.10
C ASP A 2 -9.46 25.24 -0.66
N ASN A 3 -9.62 24.27 -1.56
CA ASN A 3 -9.37 22.86 -1.27
C ASN A 3 -7.91 22.53 -0.95
N GLU A 4 -6.96 23.35 -1.43
CA GLU A 4 -5.54 23.14 -1.15
C GLU A 4 -5.20 23.59 0.28
N THR A 5 -5.74 24.74 0.71
CA THR A 5 -5.63 25.21 2.08
C THR A 5 -6.32 24.25 3.06
N VAL A 6 -7.53 23.76 2.75
CA VAL A 6 -8.19 22.74 3.59
C VAL A 6 -7.37 21.45 3.66
N GLY A 7 -6.80 21.01 2.53
CA GLY A 7 -5.94 19.82 2.48
C GLY A 7 -4.70 19.97 3.36
N GLY A 8 -4.06 21.14 3.34
CA GLY A 8 -2.92 21.47 4.19
C GLY A 8 -3.27 21.45 5.68
N ILE A 9 -4.43 22.00 6.06
CA ILE A 9 -4.92 21.97 7.45
C ILE A 9 -5.15 20.53 7.92
N ILE A 10 -5.81 19.69 7.10
CA ILE A 10 -6.05 18.29 7.44
C ILE A 10 -4.73 17.54 7.63
N LEU A 11 -3.76 17.73 6.72
CA LEU A 11 -2.46 17.08 6.78
C LEU A 11 -1.66 17.48 8.03
N GLY A 12 -1.66 18.77 8.38
CA GLY A 12 -0.97 19.29 9.57
C GLY A 12 -1.65 18.93 10.89
N GLY A 13 -2.94 18.59 10.87
CA GLY A 13 -3.70 18.15 12.04
C GLY A 13 -3.62 16.64 12.32
N LEU A 14 -2.88 15.87 11.52
CA LEU A 14 -2.73 14.44 11.74
C LEU A 14 -1.85 14.14 12.98
N PRO A 15 -2.14 13.06 13.73
CA PRO A 15 -1.30 12.63 14.86
C PRO A 15 0.14 12.33 14.44
N ILE A 16 1.08 12.43 15.39
CA ILE A 16 2.53 12.26 15.16
C ILE A 16 2.90 10.90 14.55
N GLU A 17 2.12 9.85 14.79
CA GLU A 17 2.33 8.53 14.17
C GLU A 17 2.20 8.53 12.64
N PHE A 18 1.54 9.54 12.06
CA PHE A 18 1.45 9.75 10.61
C PHE A 18 2.61 10.59 10.06
N GLN A 19 3.62 10.92 10.86
CA GLN A 19 4.78 11.72 10.42
C GLN A 19 5.49 11.15 9.17
N PRO A 20 5.67 9.83 8.99
CA PRO A 20 6.21 9.28 7.74
C PRO A 20 5.35 9.60 6.51
N LEU A 21 4.03 9.58 6.67
CA LEU A 21 3.07 9.94 5.61
C LEU A 21 3.12 11.44 5.32
N ILE A 22 3.17 12.29 6.36
CA ILE A 22 3.27 13.75 6.21
C ILE A 22 4.54 14.12 5.45
N LEU A 23 5.69 13.58 5.83
CA LEU A 23 6.97 13.83 5.15
C LEU A 23 6.95 13.33 3.70
N GLY A 24 6.37 12.15 3.46
CA GLY A 24 6.21 11.60 2.11
C GLY A 24 5.36 12.49 1.21
N ILE A 25 4.27 13.06 1.74
CA ILE A 25 3.39 13.97 1.00
C ILE A 25 4.07 15.31 0.77
N GLN A 26 4.72 15.89 1.76
CA GLN A 26 5.43 17.18 1.63
C GLN A 26 6.62 17.11 0.66
N GLY A 27 7.32 15.96 0.63
CA GLY A 27 8.40 15.71 -0.33
C GLY A 27 7.88 15.35 -1.74
N SER A 28 6.61 14.94 -1.85
CA SER A 28 5.96 14.76 -3.14
C SER A 28 5.53 16.13 -3.68
N ASN A 29 5.85 16.45 -4.94
CA ASN A 29 5.38 17.68 -5.60
C ASN A 29 3.87 17.62 -5.95
N GLN A 30 3.09 16.86 -5.17
CA GLN A 30 1.69 16.60 -5.40
C GLN A 30 0.84 17.69 -4.75
N LYS A 31 -0.22 18.11 -5.43
CA LYS A 31 -1.19 19.06 -4.88
C LYS A 31 -1.91 18.46 -3.68
N ILE A 32 -1.78 19.11 -2.53
CA ILE A 32 -2.38 18.69 -1.26
C ILE A 32 -3.85 19.11 -1.25
N THR A 33 -4.73 18.30 -1.85
CA THR A 33 -6.18 18.54 -1.83
C THR A 33 -6.87 17.65 -0.83
N VAL A 34 -8.06 18.06 -0.39
CA VAL A 34 -8.91 17.25 0.51
C VAL A 34 -9.15 15.84 -0.03
N GLU A 35 -9.41 15.70 -1.33
CA GLU A 35 -9.68 14.41 -1.96
C GLU A 35 -8.44 13.52 -2.00
N PHE A 36 -7.27 14.10 -2.27
CA PHE A 36 -6.00 13.38 -2.23
C PHE A 36 -5.71 12.82 -0.83
N ILE A 37 -5.85 13.65 0.22
CA ILE A 37 -5.62 13.23 1.60
C ILE A 37 -6.66 12.17 2.04
N LYS A 38 -7.94 12.35 1.69
CA LYS A 38 -8.98 11.34 1.95
C LYS A 38 -8.65 10.02 1.26
N GLY A 39 -8.23 10.05 0.00
CA GLY A 39 -7.80 8.88 -0.75
C GLY A 39 -6.68 8.15 -0.02
N LEU A 40 -5.62 8.84 0.38
CA LEU A 40 -4.49 8.24 1.09
C LEU A 40 -4.86 7.62 2.45
N LEU A 41 -5.65 8.33 3.26
CA LEU A 41 -6.03 7.87 4.59
C LEU A 41 -6.99 6.67 4.53
N LEU A 42 -7.94 6.69 3.60
CA LEU A 42 -8.92 5.62 3.46
C LEU A 42 -8.36 4.41 2.71
N GLN A 43 -7.53 4.60 1.67
CA GLN A 43 -6.91 3.50 0.93
C GLN A 43 -5.91 2.69 1.77
N ASN A 44 -5.24 3.32 2.74
CA ASN A 44 -4.36 2.60 3.67
C ASN A 44 -5.15 1.74 4.66
N ASN A 45 -6.26 2.24 5.21
CA ASN A 45 -7.11 1.47 6.12
C ASN A 45 -7.87 0.32 5.42
N VAL A 46 -8.23 0.47 4.13
CA VAL A 46 -8.89 -0.60 3.36
C VAL A 46 -7.94 -1.77 3.06
N GLN A 47 -6.63 -1.52 2.88
CA GLN A 47 -5.67 -2.62 2.69
C GLN A 47 -5.43 -3.42 3.97
N GLN A 48 -5.50 -2.77 5.14
CA GLN A 48 -5.31 -3.43 6.44
C GLN A 48 -6.54 -4.25 6.88
N LEU A 49 -7.74 -3.96 6.36
CA LEU A 49 -8.98 -4.70 6.67
C LEU A 49 -9.29 -5.83 5.69
N VAL A 50 -8.62 -5.89 4.52
CA VAL A 50 -8.96 -6.85 3.44
C VAL A 50 -7.83 -7.86 3.15
N SER A 51 -6.78 -7.92 3.97
CA SER A 51 -5.77 -8.98 3.82
C SER A 51 -5.31 -9.55 5.15
N PRO A 52 -5.39 -10.89 5.37
CA PRO A 52 -4.54 -11.53 6.36
C PRO A 52 -3.11 -11.32 5.88
N LEU A 53 -2.41 -10.39 6.52
CA LEU A 53 -1.00 -10.13 6.34
C LEU A 53 -0.22 -11.45 6.49
N PRO A 54 0.42 -11.99 5.44
CA PRO A 54 1.46 -12.98 5.64
C PRO A 54 2.64 -12.22 6.25
N LYS A 55 3.02 -12.63 7.47
CA LYS A 55 4.31 -12.27 8.06
C LYS A 55 5.41 -12.88 7.19
N ASP A 56 5.89 -12.12 6.21
CA ASP A 56 7.22 -12.34 5.64
C ASP A 56 7.83 -10.96 5.38
N GLU A 57 8.99 -10.76 5.99
CA GLU A 57 9.74 -9.52 5.93
C GLU A 57 10.00 -9.06 4.50
N ASN A 58 10.08 -7.74 4.35
CA ASN A 58 10.68 -7.06 3.21
C ASN A 58 9.83 -6.95 1.94
N CYS A 59 8.72 -6.21 2.02
CA CYS A 59 8.07 -5.66 0.83
C CYS A 59 8.54 -4.21 0.62
N ALA A 60 9.63 -4.02 -0.12
CA ALA A 60 10.01 -2.72 -0.65
C ALA A 60 8.93 -2.18 -1.60
N LEU A 61 8.67 -0.87 -1.56
CA LEU A 61 7.62 -0.19 -2.31
C LEU A 61 7.81 -0.39 -3.83
N VAL A 62 6.96 -1.20 -4.46
CA VAL A 62 6.95 -1.44 -5.91
C VAL A 62 6.00 -0.46 -6.60
N SER A 63 6.50 0.25 -7.61
CA SER A 63 5.79 1.19 -8.46
C SER A 63 4.54 0.57 -9.11
N GLN A 64 3.49 1.38 -9.29
CA GLN A 64 2.17 0.91 -9.75
C GLN A 64 2.20 0.24 -11.14
N SER A 65 3.18 0.55 -11.99
CA SER A 65 3.39 -0.09 -13.31
C SER A 65 3.85 -1.55 -13.24
N ALA A 66 4.26 -2.03 -12.07
CA ALA A 66 4.59 -3.44 -11.83
C ALA A 66 3.43 -4.22 -11.17
N LYS A 67 2.32 -3.58 -10.82
CA LYS A 67 1.17 -4.24 -10.16
C LYS A 67 0.47 -5.26 -11.06
N GLU A 68 0.43 -5.03 -12.37
CA GLU A 68 -0.22 -5.96 -13.31
C GLU A 68 0.54 -7.28 -13.47
N LYS A 69 1.87 -7.25 -13.41
CA LYS A 69 2.72 -8.44 -13.56
C LYS A 69 2.90 -9.23 -12.24
N VAL A 70 2.60 -8.64 -11.08
CA VAL A 70 2.71 -9.28 -9.76
C VAL A 70 1.44 -10.05 -9.39
N LYS A 71 0.25 -9.57 -9.79
CA LYS A 71 -1.03 -10.24 -9.50
C LYS A 71 -1.12 -11.64 -10.13
N GLU A 72 -0.46 -11.84 -11.27
CA GLU A 72 -0.36 -13.14 -11.94
C GLU A 72 0.70 -14.07 -11.34
N ARG A 73 1.68 -13.54 -10.60
CA ARG A 73 2.67 -14.37 -9.89
C ARG A 73 2.15 -14.89 -8.53
N CYS A 74 1.26 -14.16 -7.86
CA CYS A 74 0.66 -14.62 -6.59
C CYS A 74 -0.41 -15.72 -6.76
N ASN A 75 -1.00 -15.88 -7.95
CA ASN A 75 -2.00 -16.93 -8.22
C ASN A 75 -1.40 -18.22 -8.79
N ARG A 76 -0.06 -18.33 -8.93
CA ARG A 76 0.56 -19.57 -9.39
C ARG A 76 0.46 -20.64 -8.31
N ARG A 77 -0.22 -21.73 -8.63
CA ARG A 77 -0.29 -22.94 -7.80
C ARG A 77 1.01 -23.73 -7.93
N CYS A 78 1.48 -24.32 -6.84
CA CYS A 78 2.58 -25.26 -6.85
C CYS A 78 2.31 -26.40 -7.84
N PHE A 79 3.28 -26.75 -8.68
CA PHE A 79 3.09 -27.75 -9.73
C PHE A 79 2.84 -29.16 -9.16
N LYS A 80 3.35 -29.46 -7.95
CA LYS A 80 3.22 -30.75 -7.26
C LYS A 80 1.93 -30.83 -6.45
N CYS A 81 1.78 -30.01 -5.40
CA CYS A 81 0.65 -30.11 -4.47
C CYS A 81 -0.57 -29.24 -4.83
N LYS A 82 -0.46 -28.41 -5.88
CA LYS A 82 -1.50 -27.48 -6.34
C LYS A 82 -1.93 -26.40 -5.33
N GLN A 83 -1.24 -26.24 -4.20
CA GLN A 83 -1.50 -25.17 -3.23
C GLN A 83 -0.79 -23.87 -3.64
N THR A 84 -1.30 -22.73 -3.18
CA THR A 84 -0.68 -21.41 -3.37
C THR A 84 0.29 -21.08 -2.23
N GLY A 85 1.08 -20.02 -2.39
CA GLY A 85 2.03 -19.56 -1.36
C GLY A 85 3.43 -20.17 -1.44
N HIS A 86 3.68 -21.15 -2.31
CA HIS A 86 5.01 -21.69 -2.57
C HIS A 86 5.17 -22.23 -3.99
N ILE A 87 6.43 -22.33 -4.44
CA ILE A 87 6.80 -22.96 -5.72
C ILE A 87 7.24 -24.41 -5.50
N LEU A 88 7.36 -25.19 -6.58
CA LEU A 88 7.79 -26.59 -6.54
C LEU A 88 9.08 -26.81 -5.72
N ALA A 89 10.06 -25.92 -5.85
CA ALA A 89 11.34 -26.01 -5.15
C ALA A 89 11.25 -25.82 -3.62
N LYS A 90 10.17 -25.19 -3.12
CA LYS A 90 9.90 -24.97 -1.69
C LYS A 90 8.65 -25.73 -1.23
N CYS A 91 8.29 -26.82 -1.92
CA CYS A 91 7.15 -27.65 -1.53
C CYS A 91 7.48 -28.43 -0.25
N PRO A 92 6.70 -28.30 0.83
CA PRO A 92 6.95 -28.98 2.10
C PRO A 92 6.59 -30.49 2.08
N PHE A 93 6.28 -31.04 0.90
CA PHE A 93 5.92 -32.42 0.63
C PHE A 93 6.69 -32.93 -0.58
#